data_AF-A0A125BEV4-F1
#
_entry.id   AF-A0A125BEV4-F1
#
_cell.length_a   1.000
_cell.length_b   1.000
_cell.length_c   1.000
_cell.angle_alpha   90.00
_cell.angle_beta   90.00
_cell.angle_gamma   90.00
#
_symmetry.space_group_name_H-M   'P 1'
#
loop_
_entity.id
_entity.type
_entity.pdbx_description
1 polymer ?
#
loop_
_entity_poly.entity_id
_entity_poly.type
_entity_poly.pdbx_seq_one_letter_code
_entity_poly.pdbx_strand_id
1 'polypeptide(L)'
;MTKNKQLSGINSSELALTGKSERHITLFCMQHQLKCHQALTHFSGNKSTYFKSVQLFINDLTLYIQQIMASPNIPADFTPMLHTLKSSAATLGFTELACYARNHEIKLTHYSPTEFSQFHKILLATLTTNKELAIMLIPLLEKDLQASNSQKDMPILEVNNEFIMIYATLMEEVNHYNMNAINTFAQIAKTLNLIAPQHVELLAQSINQLKFQQAENILADIYPLIVNIQK
;
A
#
# COMPACT_ATOMS: atom_id res chain seq x y z
N MET A 1 23.12 -17.74 42.94
CA MET A 1 23.42 -17.15 41.61
C MET A 1 22.59 -17.91 40.60
N THR A 2 21.28 -17.73 40.49
CA THR A 2 20.54 -16.59 39.92
C THR A 2 20.97 -16.22 38.51
N LYS A 3 20.25 -16.72 37.50
CA LYS A 3 19.42 -15.89 36.59
C LYS A 3 18.54 -16.77 35.68
N ASN A 4 17.27 -16.84 36.08
CA ASN A 4 16.14 -16.99 35.17
C ASN A 4 16.17 -15.83 34.15
N LYS A 5 15.92 -16.12 32.88
CA LYS A 5 15.37 -15.13 31.95
C LYS A 5 14.17 -15.76 31.26
N GLN A 6 13.00 -15.42 31.79
CA GLN A 6 11.70 -15.59 31.13
C GLN A 6 11.76 -14.90 29.77
N LEU A 7 11.53 -15.67 28.71
CA LEU A 7 11.01 -15.14 27.45
C LEU A 7 9.50 -15.23 27.56
N SER A 8 8.91 -14.10 27.93
CA SER A 8 7.48 -13.88 28.05
C SER A 8 6.78 -14.10 26.71
N GLY A 9 5.61 -14.73 26.80
CA GLY A 9 4.75 -15.15 25.71
C GLY A 9 4.53 -14.11 24.62
N ILE A 10 4.67 -14.59 23.39
CA ILE A 10 3.83 -14.11 22.29
C ILE A 10 2.62 -15.04 22.31
N ASN A 11 1.45 -14.47 22.62
CA ASN A 11 0.18 -15.20 22.61
C ASN A 11 -0.08 -15.77 21.22
N SER A 12 0.03 -17.09 21.09
CA SER A 12 -0.24 -17.87 19.87
C SER A 12 -1.70 -17.83 19.40
N SER A 13 -2.57 -17.06 20.05
CA SER A 13 -4.00 -16.97 19.81
C SER A 13 -4.43 -15.76 18.97
N GLU A 14 -3.57 -14.75 18.75
CA GLU A 14 -3.88 -13.56 17.94
C GLU A 14 -3.55 -13.68 16.45
N LEU A 15 -2.83 -14.74 16.04
CA LEU A 15 -2.41 -14.97 14.65
C LEU A 15 -3.37 -15.82 13.80
N ALA A 16 -4.47 -16.29 14.36
CA ALA A 16 -5.21 -17.41 13.78
C ALA A 16 -6.22 -17.04 12.68
N LEU A 17 -6.55 -15.75 12.47
CA LEU A 17 -7.61 -15.35 11.53
C LEU A 17 -7.18 -14.32 10.45
N THR A 18 -5.95 -13.80 10.49
CA THR A 18 -5.35 -12.97 9.42
C THR A 18 -4.45 -13.76 8.45
N GLY A 19 -4.32 -15.08 8.64
CA GLY A 19 -3.03 -15.78 8.49
C GLY A 19 -2.67 -16.54 7.20
N LYS A 20 -3.35 -16.38 6.05
CA LYS A 20 -2.96 -17.09 4.80
C LYS A 20 -2.55 -16.18 3.64
N SER A 21 -3.31 -15.13 3.33
CA SER A 21 -3.00 -14.26 2.17
C SER A 21 -1.75 -13.42 2.41
N GLU A 22 -1.70 -12.78 3.58
CA GLU A 22 -0.55 -11.99 4.04
C GLU A 22 0.74 -12.83 4.09
N ARG A 23 0.65 -14.09 4.53
CA ARG A 23 1.79 -15.03 4.52
C ARG A 23 2.34 -15.30 3.12
N HIS A 24 1.49 -15.44 2.10
CA HIS A 24 1.94 -15.64 0.73
C HIS A 24 2.60 -14.40 0.15
N ILE A 25 2.08 -13.20 0.44
CA ILE A 25 2.71 -11.94 0.05
C ILE A 25 4.08 -11.81 0.73
N THR A 26 4.18 -12.08 2.03
CA THR A 26 5.46 -12.04 2.76
C THR A 26 6.48 -12.98 2.15
N LEU A 27 6.10 -14.24 1.89
CA LEU A 27 7.00 -15.23 1.28
C LEU A 27 7.44 -14.81 -0.13
N PHE A 28 6.51 -14.34 -0.97
CA PHE A 28 6.83 -13.83 -2.30
C PHE A 28 7.80 -12.66 -2.24
N CYS A 29 7.52 -11.67 -1.38
CA CYS A 29 8.36 -10.50 -1.24
C CYS A 29 9.74 -10.86 -0.67
N MET A 30 9.84 -11.81 0.27
CA MET A 30 11.14 -12.32 0.75
C MET A 30 11.93 -13.05 -0.35
N GLN A 31 11.27 -13.95 -1.09
CA GLN A 31 11.90 -14.73 -2.16
C GLN A 31 12.48 -13.84 -3.26
N HIS A 32 11.77 -12.76 -3.59
CA HIS A 32 12.15 -11.82 -4.65
C HIS A 32 12.79 -10.53 -4.12
N GLN A 33 13.17 -10.49 -2.84
CA GLN A 33 13.81 -9.35 -2.17
C GLN A 33 13.04 -8.02 -2.31
N LEU A 34 11.72 -8.10 -2.43
CA LEU A 34 10.83 -6.95 -2.44
C LEU A 34 10.53 -6.51 -1.00
N LYS A 35 10.53 -5.21 -0.75
CA LYS A 35 10.23 -4.62 0.56
C LYS A 35 8.78 -4.16 0.65
N CYS A 36 7.83 -5.00 0.22
CA CYS A 36 6.40 -4.68 0.13
C CYS A 36 5.80 -4.18 1.47
N HIS A 37 6.22 -4.77 2.60
CA HIS A 37 5.75 -4.36 3.93
C HIS A 37 6.23 -2.96 4.31
N GLN A 38 7.46 -2.62 3.97
CA GLN A 38 7.99 -1.27 4.17
C GLN A 38 7.33 -0.29 3.21
N ALA A 39 7.12 -0.69 1.95
CA ALA A 39 6.42 0.11 0.95
C ALA A 39 5.03 0.53 1.43
N LEU A 40 4.26 -0.39 2.04
CA LEU A 40 2.96 -0.12 2.64
C LEU A 40 2.97 1.02 3.66
N THR A 41 4.09 1.28 4.34
CA THR A 41 4.19 2.43 5.28
C THR A 41 4.15 3.77 4.56
N HIS A 42 4.66 3.86 3.32
CA HIS A 42 4.54 5.05 2.48
C HIS A 42 3.10 5.32 2.02
N PHE A 43 2.24 4.30 2.12
CA PHE A 43 0.81 4.39 1.83
C PHE A 43 -0.04 4.44 3.10
N SER A 44 0.55 4.72 4.27
CA SER A 44 -0.14 4.72 5.56
C SER A 44 -0.91 3.41 5.84
N GLY A 45 -0.41 2.28 5.34
CA GLY A 45 -1.06 0.98 5.42
C GLY A 45 -2.22 0.76 4.44
N ASN A 46 -2.54 1.73 3.58
CA ASN A 46 -3.61 1.60 2.58
C ASN A 46 -3.21 0.61 1.47
N LYS A 47 -3.63 -0.64 1.65
CA LYS A 47 -3.43 -1.74 0.71
C LYS A 47 -4.04 -1.46 -0.67
N SER A 48 -5.17 -0.74 -0.75
CA SER A 48 -5.86 -0.45 -2.01
C SER A 48 -5.09 0.56 -2.86
N THR A 49 -4.58 1.62 -2.23
CA THR A 49 -3.72 2.60 -2.89
C THR A 49 -2.39 1.99 -3.29
N TYR A 50 -1.80 1.15 -2.43
CA TYR A 50 -0.59 0.40 -2.77
C TYR A 50 -0.81 -0.48 -4.01
N PHE A 51 -1.89 -1.27 -4.03
CA PHE A 51 -2.28 -2.10 -5.17
C PHE A 51 -2.41 -1.31 -6.48
N LYS A 52 -3.17 -0.20 -6.46
CA LYS A 52 -3.33 0.67 -7.65
C LYS A 52 -1.99 1.24 -8.11
N SER A 53 -1.12 1.60 -7.16
CA SER A 53 0.21 2.13 -7.48
C SER A 53 1.10 1.08 -8.13
N VAL A 54 1.03 -0.19 -7.71
CA VAL A 54 1.73 -1.29 -8.38
C VAL A 54 1.19 -1.51 -9.80
N GLN A 55 -0.13 -1.37 -10.03
CA GLN A 55 -0.70 -1.44 -11.38
C GLN A 55 -0.18 -0.32 -12.30
N LEU A 56 -0.14 0.92 -11.81
CA LEU A 56 0.42 2.05 -12.56
C LEU A 56 1.90 1.82 -12.87
N PHE A 57 2.65 1.29 -11.92
CA PHE A 57 4.06 0.97 -12.11
C PHE A 57 4.30 -0.07 -13.21
N ILE A 58 3.42 -1.05 -13.39
CA ILE A 58 3.50 -2.00 -14.51
C ILE A 58 3.36 -1.29 -15.86
N ASN A 59 2.50 -0.27 -15.95
CA ASN A 59 2.35 0.54 -17.16
C ASN A 59 3.62 1.36 -17.41
N ASP A 60 4.18 1.99 -16.38
CA ASP A 60 5.43 2.75 -16.48
C ASP A 60 6.58 1.85 -16.99
N LEU A 61 6.76 0.67 -16.38
CA LEU A 61 7.78 -0.30 -16.81
C LEU A 61 7.57 -0.74 -18.26
N THR A 62 6.32 -0.88 -18.70
CA THR A 62 6.00 -1.22 -20.09
C THR A 62 6.44 -0.11 -21.05
N LEU A 63 6.16 1.14 -20.71
CA LEU A 63 6.58 2.30 -21.50
C LEU A 63 8.10 2.40 -21.56
N TYR A 64 8.80 2.22 -20.43
CA TYR A 64 10.27 2.26 -20.41
C TYR A 64 10.89 1.14 -21.25
N ILE A 65 10.35 -0.08 -21.18
CA ILE A 65 10.80 -1.19 -22.03
C ILE A 65 10.64 -0.85 -23.52
N GLN A 66 9.49 -0.31 -23.92
CA GLN A 66 9.24 0.10 -25.30
C GLN A 66 10.19 1.20 -25.77
N GLN A 67 10.43 2.21 -24.93
CA GLN A 67 11.37 3.30 -25.22
C GLN A 67 12.81 2.79 -25.40
N ILE A 68 13.25 1.88 -24.54
CA ILE A 68 14.58 1.26 -24.61
C ILE A 68 14.72 0.42 -25.87
N MET A 69 13.70 -0.38 -26.22
CA MET A 69 13.71 -1.19 -27.45
C MET A 69 13.70 -0.33 -28.72
N ALA A 70 13.02 0.82 -28.70
CA ALA A 70 12.90 1.71 -29.84
C ALA A 70 14.16 2.58 -30.07
N SER A 71 14.97 2.82 -29.04
CA SER A 71 16.16 3.67 -29.14
C SER A 71 17.43 2.95 -28.65
N PRO A 72 18.27 2.45 -29.57
CA PRO A 72 19.53 1.79 -29.22
C PRO A 72 20.64 2.77 -28.82
N ASN A 73 20.42 4.08 -28.93
CA ASN A 73 21.36 5.16 -28.57
C ASN A 73 20.90 5.88 -27.30
N ILE A 74 21.83 6.55 -26.60
CA ILE A 74 21.56 7.36 -25.38
C ILE A 74 20.57 8.49 -25.71
N PRO A 75 19.30 8.40 -25.32
CA PRO A 75 18.37 9.50 -25.48
C PRO A 75 18.58 10.51 -24.35
N ALA A 76 18.32 11.79 -24.62
CA ALA A 76 18.33 12.83 -23.60
C ALA A 76 17.37 12.53 -22.42
N ASP A 77 16.32 11.75 -22.68
CA ASP A 77 15.24 11.49 -21.73
C ASP A 77 15.52 10.32 -20.77
N PHE A 78 16.66 9.63 -20.90
CA PHE A 78 16.99 8.52 -20.00
C PHE A 78 17.29 8.98 -18.56
N THR A 79 17.90 10.15 -18.36
CA THR A 79 18.14 10.66 -17.01
C THR A 79 16.81 10.93 -16.28
N PRO A 80 15.84 11.66 -16.86
CA PRO A 80 14.49 11.78 -16.30
C PRO A 80 13.80 10.44 -16.06
N MET A 81 13.92 9.49 -17.00
CA MET A 81 13.34 8.15 -16.85
C MET A 81 13.92 7.42 -15.63
N LEU A 82 15.24 7.40 -15.49
CA LEU A 82 15.93 6.78 -14.35
C LEU A 82 15.60 7.48 -13.03
N HIS A 83 15.44 8.81 -13.06
CA HIS A 83 15.01 9.59 -11.89
C HIS A 83 13.64 9.15 -11.38
N THR A 84 12.66 9.06 -12.29
CA THR A 84 11.30 8.62 -11.97
C THR A 84 11.30 7.16 -11.53
N LEU A 85 11.99 6.29 -12.26
CA LEU A 85 12.11 4.86 -11.96
C LEU A 85 12.71 4.61 -10.57
N LYS A 86 13.77 5.36 -10.20
CA LYS A 86 14.38 5.30 -8.87
C LYS A 86 13.35 5.57 -7.78
N SER A 87 12.60 6.67 -7.91
CA SER A 87 11.63 7.10 -6.91
C SER A 87 10.45 6.13 -6.81
N SER A 88 9.84 5.77 -7.95
CA SER A 88 8.69 4.85 -7.96
C SER A 88 9.05 3.45 -7.48
N ALA A 89 10.19 2.89 -7.92
CA ALA A 89 10.66 1.59 -7.46
C ALA A 89 10.97 1.59 -5.95
N ALA A 90 11.56 2.66 -5.41
CA ALA A 90 11.83 2.78 -3.98
C ALA A 90 10.53 2.81 -3.16
N THR A 91 9.57 3.65 -3.56
CA THR A 91 8.27 3.77 -2.89
C THR A 91 7.49 2.46 -2.90
N LEU A 92 7.60 1.67 -3.97
CA LEU A 92 6.87 0.41 -4.14
C LEU A 92 7.64 -0.81 -3.61
N GLY A 93 8.83 -0.63 -3.03
CA GLY A 93 9.60 -1.71 -2.42
C GLY A 93 10.45 -2.54 -3.39
N PHE A 94 10.60 -2.12 -4.64
CA PHE A 94 11.52 -2.71 -5.62
C PHE A 94 12.94 -2.13 -5.42
N THR A 95 13.53 -2.39 -4.26
CA THR A 95 14.73 -1.67 -3.81
C THR A 95 15.98 -1.90 -4.66
N GLU A 96 16.13 -3.09 -5.25
CA GLU A 96 17.25 -3.37 -6.14
C GLU A 96 17.14 -2.55 -7.44
N LEU A 97 15.94 -2.49 -8.03
CA LEU A 97 15.66 -1.67 -9.20
C LEU A 97 15.87 -0.17 -8.91
N ALA A 98 15.45 0.29 -7.73
CA ALA A 98 15.68 1.67 -7.32
C ALA A 98 17.18 1.99 -7.19
N CYS A 99 17.95 1.08 -6.59
CA CYS A 99 19.40 1.21 -6.46
C CYS A 99 20.08 1.20 -7.83
N TYR A 100 19.66 0.31 -8.72
CA TYR A 100 20.14 0.25 -10.09
C TYR A 100 19.89 1.57 -10.82
N ALA A 101 18.65 2.06 -10.81
CA ALA A 101 18.29 3.32 -11.44
C ALA A 101 19.12 4.50 -10.90
N ARG A 102 19.29 4.60 -9.58
CA ARG A 102 20.13 5.62 -8.94
C ARG A 102 21.59 5.56 -9.39
N ASN A 103 22.18 4.36 -9.45
CA ASN A 103 23.58 4.19 -9.81
C ASN A 103 23.86 4.60 -11.25
N HIS A 104 22.90 4.37 -12.14
CA HIS A 104 23.02 4.67 -13.56
C HIS A 104 22.59 6.11 -13.89
N GLU A 105 21.64 6.70 -13.17
CA GLU A 105 21.22 8.12 -13.31
C GLU A 105 22.42 9.08 -13.23
N ILE A 106 23.31 8.85 -12.27
CA ILE A 106 24.50 9.70 -12.02
C ILE A 106 25.59 9.48 -13.08
N LYS A 107 25.71 8.25 -13.59
CA LYS A 107 26.82 7.85 -14.47
C LYS A 107 26.52 8.02 -15.95
N LEU A 108 25.25 8.13 -16.33
CA LEU A 108 24.80 8.09 -17.72
C LEU A 108 25.53 9.10 -18.62
N THR A 109 25.78 10.32 -18.14
CA THR A 109 26.47 11.38 -18.89
C THR A 109 27.94 11.09 -19.16
N HIS A 110 28.52 10.09 -18.50
CA HIS A 110 29.93 9.72 -18.59
C HIS A 110 30.15 8.37 -19.29
N TYR A 111 29.10 7.76 -19.85
CA TYR A 111 29.25 6.48 -20.53
C TYR A 111 29.95 6.60 -21.87
N SER A 112 30.96 5.75 -22.05
CA SER A 112 31.42 5.35 -23.37
C SER A 112 30.31 4.58 -24.11
N PRO A 113 30.35 4.50 -25.44
CA PRO A 113 29.38 3.72 -26.22
C PRO A 113 29.28 2.25 -25.78
N THR A 114 30.41 1.63 -25.41
CA THR A 114 30.44 0.23 -24.94
C THR A 114 29.75 0.07 -23.59
N GLU A 115 30.02 0.96 -22.64
CA GLU A 115 29.37 0.96 -21.32
C GLU A 115 27.87 1.20 -21.46
N PHE A 116 27.48 2.10 -22.35
CA PHE A 116 26.07 2.36 -22.61
C PHE A 116 25.38 1.13 -23.22
N SER A 117 25.98 0.46 -24.20
CA SER A 117 25.40 -0.74 -24.80
C SER A 117 25.19 -1.86 -23.76
N GLN A 118 26.16 -2.05 -22.86
CA GLN A 118 26.03 -3.00 -21.76
C GLN A 118 24.94 -2.58 -20.78
N PHE A 119 24.92 -1.32 -20.36
CA PHE A 119 23.89 -0.77 -19.49
C PHE A 119 22.49 -0.93 -20.10
N HIS A 120 22.32 -0.60 -21.38
CA HIS A 120 21.05 -0.69 -22.11
C HIS A 120 20.50 -2.12 -22.10
N LYS A 121 21.35 -3.11 -22.39
CA LYS A 121 20.98 -4.53 -22.35
C LYS A 121 20.59 -4.98 -20.94
N ILE A 122 21.35 -4.58 -19.92
CA ILE A 122 21.08 -4.97 -18.54
C ILE A 122 19.79 -4.29 -18.05
N LEU A 123 19.62 -3.00 -18.31
CA LEU A 123 18.43 -2.25 -17.93
C LEU A 123 17.17 -2.87 -18.54
N LEU A 124 17.20 -3.25 -19.83
CA LEU A 124 16.08 -3.91 -20.47
C LEU A 124 15.70 -5.22 -19.76
N ALA A 125 16.68 -6.05 -19.43
CA ALA A 125 16.47 -7.28 -18.68
C ALA A 125 15.91 -7.00 -17.27
N THR A 126 16.52 -6.05 -16.55
CA THR A 126 16.09 -5.65 -15.20
C THR A 126 14.65 -5.14 -15.20
N LEU A 127 14.27 -4.28 -16.14
CA LEU A 127 12.90 -3.78 -16.25
C LEU A 127 11.91 -4.90 -16.57
N THR A 128 12.28 -5.82 -17.47
CA THR A 128 11.43 -6.95 -17.85
C THR A 128 11.17 -7.86 -16.65
N THR A 129 12.22 -8.26 -15.93
CA THR A 129 12.09 -9.07 -14.72
C THR A 129 11.25 -8.38 -13.65
N ASN A 130 11.49 -7.09 -13.38
CA ASN A 130 10.71 -6.38 -12.36
C ASN A 130 9.25 -6.16 -12.77
N LYS A 131 8.97 -6.02 -14.07
CA LYS A 131 7.59 -6.00 -14.59
C LYS A 131 6.90 -7.34 -14.35
N GLU A 132 7.56 -8.46 -14.62
CA GLU A 132 7.01 -9.79 -14.35
C GLU A 132 6.75 -10.00 -12.84
N LEU A 133 7.68 -9.58 -11.98
CA LEU A 133 7.49 -9.61 -10.53
C LEU A 133 6.27 -8.78 -10.09
N ALA A 134 6.12 -7.57 -10.63
CA ALA A 134 4.97 -6.72 -10.34
C ALA A 134 3.65 -7.38 -10.80
N ILE A 135 3.63 -7.98 -12.00
CA ILE A 135 2.47 -8.73 -12.52
C ILE A 135 2.13 -9.92 -11.61
N MET A 136 3.12 -10.68 -11.15
CA MET A 136 2.91 -11.81 -10.23
C MET A 136 2.45 -11.36 -8.84
N LEU A 137 2.80 -10.14 -8.42
CA LEU A 137 2.37 -9.56 -7.15
C LEU A 137 0.90 -9.14 -7.15
N ILE A 138 0.37 -8.64 -8.28
CA ILE A 138 -1.03 -8.18 -8.42
C ILE A 138 -2.07 -9.18 -7.87
N PRO A 139 -2.12 -10.45 -8.30
CA PRO A 139 -3.14 -11.38 -7.82
C PRO A 139 -3.01 -11.68 -6.31
N LEU A 140 -1.80 -11.59 -5.75
CA LEU A 140 -1.58 -11.77 -4.31
C LEU A 140 -2.18 -10.60 -3.52
N LEU A 141 -1.93 -9.38 -3.99
CA LEU A 141 -2.48 -8.16 -3.39
C LEU A 141 -4.01 -8.09 -3.56
N GLU A 142 -4.54 -8.47 -4.72
CA GLU A 142 -5.98 -8.51 -4.97
C GLU A 142 -6.69 -9.48 -4.03
N LYS A 143 -6.12 -10.69 -3.85
CA LYS A 143 -6.66 -11.67 -2.91
C LYS A 143 -6.65 -11.18 -1.47
N ASP A 144 -5.59 -10.48 -1.06
CA ASP A 144 -5.48 -9.89 0.26
C ASP A 144 -6.47 -8.75 0.49
N LEU A 145 -6.72 -7.93 -0.54
CA LEU A 145 -7.76 -6.90 -0.53
C LEU A 145 -9.16 -7.52 -0.42
N GLN A 146 -9.44 -8.57 -1.18
CA GLN A 146 -10.73 -9.26 -1.11
C GLN A 146 -10.94 -9.92 0.26
N ALA A 147 -9.90 -10.51 0.85
CA ALA A 147 -9.94 -11.07 2.21
C ALA A 147 -10.13 -10.01 3.30
N SER A 148 -9.54 -8.82 3.12
CA SER A 148 -9.72 -7.69 4.03
C SER A 148 -11.11 -7.05 3.91
N ASN A 149 -11.68 -7.04 2.69
CA ASN A 149 -13.03 -6.53 2.42
C ASN A 149 -14.15 -7.52 2.76
N SER A 150 -13.84 -8.81 2.96
CA SER A 150 -14.76 -9.73 3.61
C SER A 150 -14.85 -9.38 5.09
N GLN A 151 -15.60 -8.32 5.39
CA GLN A 151 -16.12 -7.97 6.72
C GLN A 151 -17.05 -9.07 7.28
N LYS A 152 -16.85 -10.36 7.00
CA LYS A 152 -17.66 -11.40 7.65
C LYS A 152 -17.22 -11.64 9.10
N ASP A 153 -15.95 -11.46 9.42
CA ASP A 153 -15.41 -12.00 10.69
C ASP A 153 -14.95 -10.96 11.73
N MET A 154 -14.97 -9.64 11.46
CA MET A 154 -14.70 -8.66 12.53
C MET A 154 -15.87 -8.64 13.56
N PRO A 155 -15.60 -8.64 14.87
CA PRO A 155 -16.66 -8.51 15.85
C PRO A 155 -17.41 -7.18 15.66
N ILE A 156 -18.72 -7.19 15.85
CA ILE A 156 -19.51 -5.96 15.95
C ILE A 156 -19.13 -5.33 17.30
N LEU A 157 -18.52 -4.14 17.27
CA LEU A 157 -18.23 -3.40 18.48
C LEU A 157 -19.54 -2.86 19.07
N GLU A 158 -19.77 -3.01 20.36
CA GLU A 158 -20.89 -2.34 21.02
C GLU A 158 -20.67 -0.81 21.03
N VAL A 159 -21.76 -0.04 20.99
CA VAL A 159 -21.71 1.43 21.05
C VAL A 159 -21.43 1.87 22.48
N ASN A 160 -20.17 1.76 22.90
CA ASN A 160 -19.68 2.10 24.23
C ASN A 160 -18.61 3.22 24.14
N ASN A 161 -17.98 3.56 25.27
CA ASN A 161 -16.98 4.64 25.30
C ASN A 161 -15.77 4.39 24.37
N GLU A 162 -15.37 3.13 24.17
CA GLU A 162 -14.29 2.76 23.24
C GLU A 162 -14.68 3.07 21.80
N PHE A 163 -15.90 2.68 21.40
CA PHE A 163 -16.44 3.04 20.08
C PHE A 163 -16.47 4.56 19.85
N ILE A 164 -16.91 5.33 20.84
CA ILE A 164 -16.96 6.79 20.77
C ILE A 164 -15.56 7.39 20.63
N MET A 165 -14.56 6.85 21.35
CA MET A 165 -13.18 7.28 21.19
C MET A 165 -12.65 7.02 19.78
N ILE A 166 -12.89 5.83 19.22
CA ILE A 166 -12.45 5.49 17.86
C ILE A 166 -13.17 6.37 16.84
N TYR A 167 -14.45 6.66 17.05
CA TYR A 167 -15.22 7.59 16.21
C TYR A 167 -14.67 9.02 16.24
N ALA A 168 -14.32 9.51 17.43
CA ALA A 168 -13.71 10.83 17.59
C ALA A 168 -12.34 10.91 16.90
N THR A 169 -11.52 9.86 17.03
CA THR A 169 -10.25 9.74 16.29
C THR A 169 -10.48 9.76 14.79
N LEU A 170 -11.47 9.01 14.28
CA LEU A 170 -11.80 9.02 12.86
C LEU A 170 -12.18 10.42 12.38
N MET A 171 -13.00 11.13 13.15
CA MET A 171 -13.43 12.49 12.82
C MET A 171 -12.24 13.46 12.81
N GLU A 172 -11.33 13.36 13.79
CA GLU A 172 -10.10 14.13 13.82
C GLU A 172 -9.20 13.83 12.61
N GLU A 173 -9.00 12.56 12.27
CA GLU A 173 -8.20 12.16 11.12
C GLU A 173 -8.80 12.65 9.81
N VAL A 174 -10.11 12.59 9.65
CA VAL A 174 -10.80 13.12 8.47
C VAL A 174 -10.64 14.64 8.37
N ASN A 175 -10.81 15.37 9.47
CA ASN A 175 -10.67 16.83 9.50
C ASN A 175 -9.26 17.31 9.17
N HIS A 176 -8.25 16.49 9.45
CA HIS A 176 -6.84 16.77 9.14
C HIS A 176 -6.37 16.14 7.82
N TYR A 177 -7.28 15.63 6.98
CA TYR A 177 -6.95 14.96 5.71
C TYR A 177 -5.95 13.79 5.90
N ASN A 178 -6.01 13.12 7.06
CA ASN A 178 -5.11 12.06 7.45
C ASN A 178 -5.59 10.73 6.88
N MET A 179 -4.76 10.08 6.06
CA MET A 179 -5.06 8.79 5.45
C MET A 179 -5.21 7.64 6.46
N ASN A 180 -4.78 7.81 7.71
CA ASN A 180 -5.08 6.85 8.79
C ASN A 180 -6.58 6.67 9.01
N ALA A 181 -7.42 7.63 8.60
CA ALA A 181 -8.88 7.52 8.64
C ALA A 181 -9.40 6.24 7.98
N ILE A 182 -8.71 5.70 6.97
CA ILE A 182 -9.05 4.43 6.33
C ILE A 182 -8.98 3.26 7.32
N ASN A 183 -7.90 3.21 8.10
CA ASN A 183 -7.66 2.16 9.08
C ASN A 183 -8.59 2.32 10.29
N THR A 184 -8.78 3.55 10.76
CA THR A 184 -9.67 3.86 11.88
C THR A 184 -11.12 3.59 11.54
N PHE A 185 -11.57 3.94 10.32
CA PHE A 185 -12.90 3.60 9.83
C PHE A 185 -13.12 2.10 9.78
N ALA A 186 -12.15 1.32 9.29
CA ALA A 186 -12.28 -0.14 9.21
C ALA A 186 -12.58 -0.80 10.57
N GLN A 187 -12.09 -0.23 11.68
CA GLN A 187 -12.33 -0.74 13.04
C GLN A 187 -13.80 -0.61 13.48
N ILE A 188 -14.50 0.44 13.03
CA ILE A 188 -15.87 0.75 13.47
C ILE A 188 -16.92 0.60 12.37
N ALA A 189 -16.51 0.32 11.13
CA ALA A 189 -17.37 0.29 9.95
C ALA A 189 -18.58 -0.66 10.12
N LYS A 190 -18.40 -1.84 10.73
CA LYS A 190 -19.50 -2.79 10.95
C LYS A 190 -20.59 -2.23 11.84
N THR A 191 -20.20 -1.68 12.98
CA THR A 191 -21.14 -1.09 13.95
C THR A 191 -21.80 0.13 13.33
N LEU A 192 -21.05 0.99 12.65
CA LEU A 192 -21.62 2.10 11.90
C LEU A 192 -22.63 1.62 10.84
N ASN A 193 -22.37 0.50 10.17
CA ASN A 193 -23.24 -0.03 9.13
C ASN A 193 -24.59 -0.51 9.69
N LEU A 194 -24.63 -0.95 10.95
CA LEU A 194 -25.88 -1.28 11.64
C LEU A 194 -26.68 -0.03 12.02
N ILE A 195 -26.00 1.08 12.29
CA ILE A 195 -26.61 2.36 12.72
C ILE A 195 -27.11 3.14 11.50
N ALA A 196 -26.28 3.27 10.47
CA ALA A 196 -26.51 4.15 9.34
C ALA A 196 -25.99 3.53 8.02
N PRO A 197 -26.58 2.42 7.54
CA PRO A 197 -26.06 1.65 6.41
C PRO A 197 -25.84 2.48 5.13
N GLN A 198 -26.80 3.36 4.81
CA GLN A 198 -26.71 4.24 3.64
C GLN A 198 -25.54 5.24 3.73
N HIS A 199 -25.24 5.72 4.94
CA HIS A 199 -24.15 6.66 5.16
C HIS A 199 -22.79 5.95 5.17
N VAL A 200 -22.72 4.71 5.66
CA VAL A 200 -21.47 3.95 5.73
C VAL A 200 -20.94 3.58 4.36
N GLU A 201 -21.81 3.25 3.39
CA GLU A 201 -21.36 3.00 2.03
C GLU A 201 -20.74 4.26 1.41
N LEU A 202 -21.38 5.42 1.58
CA LEU A 202 -20.88 6.71 1.10
C LEU A 202 -19.61 7.14 1.83
N LEU A 203 -19.52 6.87 3.13
CA LEU A 203 -18.35 7.15 3.96
C LEU A 203 -17.17 6.30 3.52
N ALA A 204 -17.38 5.00 3.32
CA ALA A 204 -16.36 4.08 2.82
C ALA A 204 -15.83 4.53 1.46
N GLN A 205 -16.71 4.95 0.54
CA GLN A 205 -16.30 5.47 -0.75
C GLN A 205 -15.52 6.78 -0.60
N SER A 206 -15.99 7.71 0.22
CA SER A 206 -15.37 9.03 0.41
C SER A 206 -13.97 8.92 1.03
N ILE A 207 -13.82 8.10 2.07
CA ILE A 207 -12.54 7.83 2.73
C ILE A 207 -11.56 7.13 1.76
N ASN A 208 -12.01 6.13 1.01
CA ASN A 208 -11.15 5.42 0.04
C ASN A 208 -10.76 6.27 -1.18
N GLN A 209 -11.56 7.28 -1.52
CA GLN A 209 -11.29 8.24 -2.60
C GLN A 209 -10.62 9.53 -2.11
N LEU A 210 -10.22 9.60 -0.83
CA LEU A 210 -9.61 10.78 -0.21
C LEU A 210 -10.47 12.06 -0.31
N LYS A 211 -11.79 11.90 -0.42
CA LYS A 211 -12.76 13.00 -0.41
C LYS A 211 -13.10 13.38 1.03
N PHE A 212 -12.10 13.83 1.78
CA PHE A 212 -12.21 14.06 3.23
C PHE A 212 -13.31 15.05 3.61
N GLN A 213 -13.54 16.10 2.82
CA GLN A 213 -14.63 17.04 3.08
C GLN A 213 -16.02 16.39 2.95
N GLN A 214 -16.18 15.41 2.05
CA GLN A 214 -17.42 14.64 1.95
C GLN A 214 -17.54 13.67 3.13
N ALA A 215 -16.43 13.02 3.51
CA ALA A 215 -16.39 12.13 4.67
C ALA A 215 -16.72 12.88 5.98
N GLU A 216 -16.24 14.11 6.15
CA GLU A 216 -16.54 14.96 7.31
C GLU A 216 -18.04 15.21 7.45
N ASN A 217 -18.69 15.65 6.37
CA ASN A 217 -20.13 15.88 6.37
C ASN A 217 -20.92 14.62 6.72
N ILE A 218 -20.54 13.47 6.13
CA ILE A 218 -21.19 12.20 6.41
C ILE A 218 -21.00 11.78 7.89
N LEU A 219 -19.81 11.98 8.46
CA LEU A 219 -19.57 11.71 9.88
C LEU A 219 -20.34 12.68 10.79
N ALA A 220 -20.52 13.94 10.40
CA ALA A 220 -21.37 14.87 11.14
C ALA A 220 -22.83 14.40 11.15
N ASP A 221 -23.33 13.87 10.03
CA ASP A 221 -24.70 13.36 9.89
C ASP A 221 -24.94 12.06 10.67
N ILE A 222 -23.92 11.19 10.80
CA ILE A 222 -24.03 9.94 11.56
C ILE A 222 -23.99 10.19 13.08
N TYR A 223 -23.27 11.22 13.55
CA TYR A 223 -23.02 11.44 14.99
C TYR A 223 -24.30 11.52 15.86
N PRO A 224 -25.36 12.25 15.46
CA PRO A 224 -26.62 12.28 16.21
C PRO A 224 -27.27 10.89 16.40
N LEU A 225 -27.12 10.00 15.41
CA LEU A 225 -27.66 8.63 15.46
C LEU A 225 -26.94 7.79 16.52
N ILE A 226 -25.62 7.96 16.64
CA ILE A 226 -24.80 7.28 17.65
C ILE A 226 -25.21 7.72 19.06
N VAL A 227 -25.36 9.03 19.27
CA VAL A 227 -25.71 9.59 20.60
C VAL A 227 -27.10 9.13 21.06
N ASN A 228 -28.04 8.92 20.13
CA ASN A 228 -29.38 8.42 20.47
C ASN A 228 -29.39 6.95 20.93
N ILE A 229 -28.39 6.15 20.58
CA ILE A 229 -28.28 4.74 21.00
C ILE A 229 -27.74 4.62 22.43
N GLN A 230 -27.05 5.64 22.94
CA GLN A 230 -26.54 5.67 24.33
C GLN A 230 -27.59 6.06 25.38
N LYS A 231 -28.81 6.45 24.96
CA LYS A 231 -29.91 6.84 25.85
C LYS A 231 -30.87 5.68 26.09
#